data_AF-A0A225AY28-F1
#
_entry.id   AF-A0A225AY28-F1
#
_cell.length_a   1.000
_cell.length_b   1.000
_cell.length_c   1.000
_cell.angle_alpha   90.00
_cell.angle_beta   90.00
_cell.angle_gamma   90.00
#
_symmetry.space_group_name_H-M   'P 1'
#
loop_
_entity.id
_entity.type
_entity.pdbx_description
1 polymer ?
#
loop_
_entity_poly.entity_id
_entity_poly.type
_entity_poly.pdbx_seq_one_letter_code
_entity_poly.pdbx_strand_id
1 'polypeptide(L)'
;MMAGYTSLYSGLSGDQGPDLLRHLSFNQQNLFGTSLWTAWRVMPRMEDPVYFTMFPDEHLDPHDGLYATSKMESPLAEYEPELVDLFYTYVHPFYPVMDCNKEEFIRRRRSGKVRASLVSCIYIHAVEFWHKSESLKERPIPQTENSWNSIFVRLAVETRTPNLDTVRALLLYMQLPSHHIRAPNRPGHWSLSTLLVGVAQDIGLHIDPTQWQIPMAERKARRVLWWAVYAHDKWMAHWLGRPPHIGSDDWSVEPLGLDDFSDDSGRIRVSILEHIKAFITFVDASVLLDEILRLFYTVRSKPLGGDDVKINTGVHARFLSWIDTVTAFKQPSFLAPNVISLRIACYTLELSILRGILRYEQDTSHGTTIRHALQIVKNAMDTLGNMGRLDKDGLWPSYCTGNLQIMGSVLVSLCLSSTDDEILAERSSLLLDFQTSLQNLLGSTLSTLVTAKHPLVRLNLILDQIFTGQNDIP
;
A
#
# COMPACT_ATOMS: atom_id res chain seq x y z
N MET A 1 7.35 -22.84 -5.16
CA MET A 1 6.68 -23.84 -4.29
C MET A 1 6.04 -24.97 -5.12
N MET A 2 5.78 -26.14 -4.53
CA MET A 2 5.15 -27.29 -5.20
C MET A 2 3.62 -27.12 -5.30
N ALA A 3 3.03 -27.41 -6.46
CA ALA A 3 1.58 -27.28 -6.64
C ALA A 3 0.81 -28.34 -5.83
N GLY A 4 -0.30 -27.94 -5.20
CA GLY A 4 -1.10 -28.81 -4.32
C GLY A 4 -0.52 -28.97 -2.91
N TYR A 5 0.49 -28.17 -2.56
CA TYR A 5 1.09 -28.14 -1.24
C TYR A 5 1.10 -26.72 -0.69
N THR A 6 0.74 -26.60 0.57
CA THR A 6 0.92 -25.38 1.36
C THR A 6 2.32 -25.40 1.96
N SER A 7 3.10 -24.33 1.75
CA SER A 7 4.46 -24.19 2.27
C SER A 7 4.52 -23.06 3.29
N LEU A 8 4.88 -23.38 4.52
CA LEU A 8 4.94 -22.45 5.65
C LEU A 8 6.39 -22.24 6.08
N TYR A 9 6.78 -21.01 6.35
CA TYR A 9 8.13 -20.65 6.80
C TYR A 9 8.38 -21.17 8.21
N SER A 10 9.58 -21.73 8.43
CA SER A 10 10.00 -22.25 9.74
C SER A 10 10.92 -21.26 10.44
N GLY A 11 10.37 -20.48 11.38
CA GLY A 11 11.11 -19.47 12.13
C GLY A 11 11.99 -20.01 13.26
N LEU A 12 12.92 -19.18 13.74
CA LEU A 12 13.94 -19.54 14.73
C LEU A 12 13.39 -20.06 16.07
N SER A 13 12.29 -19.48 16.55
CA SER A 13 11.66 -19.86 17.82
C SER A 13 10.70 -21.05 17.71
N GLY A 14 10.45 -21.55 16.51
CA GLY A 14 9.52 -22.67 16.29
C GLY A 14 10.09 -24.00 16.78
N ASP A 15 9.20 -24.95 17.09
CA ASP A 15 9.55 -26.34 17.37
C ASP A 15 10.23 -27.04 16.17
N GLN A 16 10.06 -26.48 14.98
CA GLN A 16 10.68 -26.90 13.72
C GLN A 16 11.70 -25.85 13.23
N GLY A 17 12.37 -25.16 14.13
CA GLY A 17 13.33 -24.10 13.79
C GLY A 17 14.60 -24.60 13.05
N PRO A 18 15.33 -23.69 12.37
CA PRO A 18 16.57 -23.99 11.64
C PRO A 18 17.64 -24.72 12.48
N ASP A 19 17.75 -24.41 13.77
CA ASP A 19 18.72 -25.04 14.68
C ASP A 19 18.52 -26.54 14.85
N LEU A 20 17.27 -27.01 14.77
CA LEU A 20 16.94 -28.43 14.74
C LEU A 20 17.09 -28.99 13.32
N LEU A 21 16.43 -28.34 12.36
CA LEU A 21 16.31 -28.88 10.99
C LEU A 21 17.67 -29.05 10.32
N ARG A 22 18.68 -28.23 10.62
CA ARG A 22 20.04 -28.36 10.06
C ARG A 22 20.74 -29.69 10.33
N HIS A 23 20.33 -30.41 11.37
CA HIS A 23 20.93 -31.70 11.74
C HIS A 23 20.27 -32.88 11.02
N LEU A 24 19.20 -32.65 10.26
CA LEU A 24 18.46 -33.69 9.54
C LEU A 24 19.13 -34.05 8.20
N SER A 25 18.90 -35.27 7.74
CA SER A 25 19.45 -35.79 6.49
C SER A 25 18.52 -35.48 5.31
N PHE A 26 18.82 -34.41 4.58
CA PHE A 26 18.07 -34.03 3.37
C PHE A 26 18.52 -34.83 2.13
N ASN A 27 17.58 -35.13 1.26
CA ASN A 27 17.86 -35.75 -0.04
C ASN A 27 18.49 -34.76 -1.04
N GLN A 28 18.76 -35.21 -2.26
CA GLN A 28 19.36 -34.38 -3.33
C GLN A 28 18.48 -33.18 -3.75
N GLN A 29 17.18 -33.22 -3.47
CA GLN A 29 16.24 -32.13 -3.72
C GLN A 29 16.08 -31.20 -2.52
N ASN A 30 16.92 -31.35 -1.49
CA ASN A 30 16.84 -30.61 -0.23
C ASN A 30 15.52 -30.84 0.53
N LEU A 31 14.97 -32.05 0.46
CA LEU A 31 13.74 -32.46 1.16
C LEU A 31 14.04 -33.49 2.26
N PHE A 32 13.33 -33.37 3.37
CA PHE A 32 13.31 -34.33 4.49
C PHE A 32 11.86 -34.54 4.93
N GLY A 33 11.38 -35.78 5.01
CA GLY A 33 10.03 -36.08 5.50
C GLY A 33 9.31 -37.14 4.67
N THR A 34 7.98 -37.07 4.68
CA THR A 34 7.06 -38.00 4.02
C THR A 34 6.08 -37.25 3.11
N SER A 35 5.20 -37.96 2.42
CA SER A 35 4.13 -37.34 1.64
C SER A 35 3.14 -36.53 2.49
N LEU A 36 3.03 -36.80 3.80
CA LEU A 36 2.11 -36.09 4.70
C LEU A 36 2.68 -34.77 5.23
N TRP A 37 4.00 -34.74 5.42
CA TRP A 37 4.74 -33.60 5.96
C TRP A 37 6.18 -33.66 5.48
N THR A 38 6.65 -32.55 4.91
CA THR A 38 8.03 -32.43 4.41
C THR A 38 8.65 -31.11 4.84
N ALA A 39 9.85 -31.16 5.41
CA ALA A 39 10.73 -30.02 5.55
C ALA A 39 11.53 -29.83 4.24
N TRP A 40 11.53 -28.61 3.72
CA TRP A 40 12.28 -28.20 2.53
C TRP A 40 13.33 -27.16 2.90
N ARG A 41 14.60 -27.49 2.67
CA ARG A 41 15.74 -26.58 2.85
C ARG A 41 15.94 -25.74 1.60
N VAL A 42 15.31 -24.57 1.56
CA VAL A 42 15.34 -23.69 0.39
C VAL A 42 16.67 -22.95 0.23
N MET A 43 17.39 -22.70 1.33
CA MET A 43 18.73 -22.09 1.32
C MET A 43 19.71 -22.96 2.12
N PRO A 44 20.55 -23.76 1.46
CA PRO A 44 21.50 -24.64 2.14
C PRO A 44 22.82 -23.91 2.47
N ARG A 45 22.76 -22.90 3.36
CA ARG A 45 23.95 -22.26 3.95
C ARG A 45 24.21 -22.80 5.35
N MET A 46 25.47 -22.75 5.82
CA MET A 46 25.81 -23.18 7.18
C MET A 46 25.42 -22.17 8.26
N GLU A 47 25.53 -20.87 7.98
CA GLU A 47 25.31 -19.82 8.98
C GLU A 47 23.82 -19.52 9.16
N ASP A 48 23.10 -19.29 8.05
CA ASP A 48 21.67 -18.94 8.08
C ASP A 48 20.85 -19.82 7.12
N PRO A 49 20.60 -21.09 7.42
CA PRO A 49 19.75 -21.91 6.57
C PRO A 49 18.27 -21.51 6.68
N VAL A 50 17.57 -21.49 5.55
CA VAL A 50 16.13 -21.20 5.48
C VAL A 50 15.36 -22.47 5.15
N TYR A 51 14.30 -22.71 5.93
CA TYR A 51 13.45 -23.88 5.81
C TYR A 51 11.97 -23.50 5.65
N PHE A 52 11.26 -24.38 4.94
CA PHE A 52 9.80 -24.38 4.86
C PHE A 52 9.28 -25.75 5.27
N THR A 53 8.11 -25.80 5.86
CA THR A 53 7.36 -27.03 6.09
C THR A 53 6.20 -27.10 5.11
N MET A 54 5.99 -28.28 4.54
CA MET A 54 5.07 -28.49 3.43
C MET A 54 4.04 -29.55 3.78
N PHE A 55 2.79 -29.26 3.46
CA PHE A 55 1.63 -30.12 3.69
C PHE A 55 0.80 -30.23 2.41
N PRO A 56 0.30 -31.41 2.03
CA PRO A 56 -0.69 -31.52 0.97
C PRO A 56 -1.93 -30.70 1.29
N ASP A 57 -2.42 -29.90 0.33
CA ASP A 57 -3.60 -29.05 0.51
C ASP A 57 -4.86 -29.87 0.87
N GLU A 58 -4.94 -31.12 0.40
CA GLU A 58 -6.03 -32.06 0.69
C GLU A 58 -6.15 -32.47 2.17
N HIS A 59 -5.09 -32.29 2.96
CA HIS A 59 -5.10 -32.59 4.39
C HIS A 59 -5.48 -31.39 5.26
N LEU A 60 -5.65 -30.21 4.66
CA LEU A 60 -5.99 -29.00 5.39
C LEU A 60 -7.52 -28.82 5.37
N ASP A 61 -8.07 -28.27 6.45
CA ASP A 61 -9.51 -27.95 6.59
C ASP A 61 -10.16 -27.28 5.36
N PRO A 62 -9.51 -26.34 4.65
CA PRO A 62 -10.03 -25.77 3.39
C PRO A 62 -9.75 -26.68 2.18
N HIS A 63 -10.14 -27.95 2.21
CA HIS A 63 -9.95 -28.83 1.06
C HIS A 63 -10.89 -28.47 -0.10
N ASP A 64 -10.50 -28.83 -1.32
CA ASP A 64 -11.30 -28.65 -2.53
C ASP A 64 -12.66 -29.33 -2.35
N GLY A 65 -13.74 -28.53 -2.39
CA GLY A 65 -15.12 -28.98 -2.21
C GLY A 65 -15.96 -28.09 -1.29
N LEU A 66 -15.38 -27.54 -0.20
CA LEU A 66 -16.14 -26.70 0.73
C LEU A 66 -16.39 -25.28 0.19
N TYR A 67 -15.44 -24.74 -0.57
CA TYR A 67 -15.53 -23.42 -1.20
C TYR A 67 -14.70 -23.45 -2.48
N ALA A 68 -15.31 -23.62 -3.66
CA ALA A 68 -14.56 -23.71 -4.93
C ALA A 68 -13.65 -22.48 -5.13
N THR A 69 -12.37 -22.59 -4.75
CA THR A 69 -11.42 -21.46 -4.67
C THR A 69 -10.94 -21.02 -6.05
N SER A 70 -11.10 -21.83 -7.09
CA SER A 70 -10.66 -21.57 -8.46
C SER A 70 -11.78 -21.15 -9.42
N LYS A 71 -13.04 -21.45 -9.10
CA LYS A 71 -14.20 -21.11 -9.93
C LYS A 71 -14.99 -19.96 -9.33
N MET A 72 -15.13 -18.88 -10.09
CA MET A 72 -16.04 -17.78 -9.79
C MET A 72 -17.07 -17.67 -10.90
N GLU A 73 -18.34 -17.69 -10.52
CA GLU A 73 -19.42 -17.18 -11.36
C GLU A 73 -19.45 -15.67 -11.16
N SER A 74 -18.84 -14.93 -12.07
CA SER A 74 -18.89 -13.47 -12.10
C SER A 74 -19.56 -13.02 -13.40
N PRO A 75 -20.49 -12.04 -13.36
CA PRO A 75 -21.01 -11.45 -14.58
C PRO A 75 -19.92 -10.72 -15.39
N LEU A 76 -18.77 -10.42 -14.78
CA LEU A 76 -17.62 -9.81 -15.44
C LEU A 76 -16.77 -10.84 -16.22
N ALA A 77 -16.97 -12.14 -16.02
CA ALA A 77 -16.15 -13.17 -16.66
C ALA A 77 -16.28 -13.19 -18.19
N GLU A 78 -17.41 -12.72 -18.74
CA GLU A 78 -17.61 -12.55 -20.19
C GLU A 78 -16.61 -11.55 -20.80
N TYR A 79 -16.15 -10.57 -20.02
CA TYR A 79 -15.27 -9.48 -20.44
C TYR A 79 -13.81 -9.70 -19.98
N GLU A 80 -13.44 -10.93 -19.58
CA GLU A 80 -12.12 -11.25 -19.03
C GLU A 80 -10.95 -10.72 -19.88
N PRO A 81 -10.90 -10.90 -21.22
CA PRO A 81 -9.78 -10.42 -22.03
C PRO A 81 -9.56 -8.91 -21.92
N GLU A 82 -10.62 -8.13 -22.10
CA GLU A 82 -10.58 -6.67 -22.03
C GLU A 82 -10.27 -6.18 -20.62
N LEU A 83 -10.84 -6.81 -19.58
CA LEU A 83 -10.59 -6.44 -18.19
C LEU A 83 -9.13 -6.71 -17.78
N VAL A 84 -8.56 -7.84 -18.20
CA VAL A 84 -7.14 -8.13 -17.97
C VAL A 84 -6.26 -7.09 -18.69
N ASP A 85 -6.61 -6.70 -19.92
CA ASP A 85 -5.86 -5.66 -20.64
C ASP A 85 -5.94 -4.30 -19.95
N LEU A 86 -7.12 -3.89 -19.48
CA LEU A 86 -7.29 -2.67 -18.70
C LEU A 86 -6.47 -2.70 -17.40
N PHE A 87 -6.49 -3.81 -16.67
CA PHE A 87 -5.71 -3.97 -15.44
C PHE A 87 -4.21 -3.83 -15.69
N TYR A 88 -3.68 -4.53 -16.70
CA TYR A 88 -2.24 -4.46 -17.01
C TYR A 88 -1.81 -3.12 -17.63
N THR A 89 -2.76 -2.33 -18.14
CA THR A 89 -2.49 -1.00 -18.71
C THR A 89 -2.53 0.10 -17.65
N TYR A 90 -3.51 0.08 -16.74
CA TYR A 90 -3.79 1.21 -15.85
C TYR A 90 -3.50 0.93 -14.37
N VAL A 91 -3.57 -0.32 -13.93
CA VAL A 91 -3.43 -0.70 -12.51
C VAL A 91 -2.05 -1.27 -12.23
N HIS A 92 -1.63 -2.28 -12.99
CA HIS A 92 -0.37 -2.98 -12.75
C HIS A 92 0.87 -2.07 -12.82
N PRO A 93 1.02 -1.13 -13.78
CA PRO A 93 2.18 -0.24 -13.79
C PRO A 93 2.25 0.59 -12.52
N PHE A 94 1.11 1.07 -12.03
CA PHE A 94 0.99 1.86 -10.80
C PHE A 94 1.34 1.02 -9.56
N TYR A 95 0.74 -0.17 -9.45
CA TYR A 95 0.83 -1.05 -8.29
C TYR A 95 1.30 -2.46 -8.73
N PRO A 96 2.61 -2.64 -8.94
CA PRO A 96 3.20 -3.79 -9.65
C PRO A 96 3.29 -5.07 -8.81
N VAL A 97 2.20 -5.49 -8.17
CA VAL A 97 2.15 -6.71 -7.32
C VAL A 97 1.93 -8.01 -8.12
N MET A 98 1.60 -7.90 -9.41
CA MET A 98 1.39 -9.02 -10.32
C MET A 98 2.67 -9.40 -11.08
N ASP A 99 2.64 -10.54 -11.77
CA ASP A 99 3.72 -10.94 -12.66
C ASP A 99 3.86 -9.91 -13.80
N CYS A 100 5.09 -9.50 -14.12
CA CYS A 100 5.36 -8.51 -15.19
C CYS A 100 4.94 -9.00 -16.59
N ASN A 101 4.80 -10.31 -16.76
CA ASN A 101 4.36 -10.98 -17.97
C ASN A 101 2.86 -11.32 -17.90
N LYS A 102 2.04 -10.51 -18.59
CA LYS A 102 0.58 -10.69 -18.69
C LYS A 102 0.22 -12.07 -19.25
N GLU A 103 0.97 -12.55 -20.24
CA GLU A 103 0.71 -13.81 -20.92
C GLU A 103 0.93 -15.01 -19.99
N GLU A 104 1.90 -14.91 -19.06
CA GLU A 104 2.10 -15.90 -18.01
C GLU A 104 0.92 -15.98 -17.04
N PHE A 105 0.38 -14.82 -16.63
CA PHE A 105 -0.86 -14.77 -15.84
C PHE A 105 -2.03 -15.44 -16.56
N ILE A 106 -2.26 -15.12 -17.84
CA ILE A 106 -3.33 -15.72 -18.64
C ILE A 106 -3.14 -17.24 -18.74
N ARG A 107 -1.91 -17.71 -18.93
CA ARG A 107 -1.60 -19.14 -19.00
C ARG A 107 -1.92 -19.84 -17.67
N ARG A 108 -1.50 -19.27 -16.54
CA ARG A 108 -1.83 -19.79 -15.19
C ARG A 108 -3.34 -19.83 -14.97
N ARG A 109 -4.04 -18.77 -15.37
CA ARG A 109 -5.50 -18.63 -15.25
C ARG A 109 -6.24 -19.71 -16.04
N ARG A 110 -5.85 -19.96 -17.28
CA ARG A 110 -6.41 -21.03 -18.14
C ARG A 110 -6.14 -22.43 -17.58
N SER A 111 -5.02 -22.62 -16.89
CA SER A 111 -4.68 -23.89 -16.23
C SER A 111 -5.35 -24.09 -14.86
N GLY A 112 -6.22 -23.17 -14.41
CA GLY A 112 -6.89 -23.27 -13.11
C GLY A 112 -6.00 -23.05 -11.90
N LYS A 113 -4.79 -22.48 -12.08
CA LYS A 113 -3.77 -22.29 -11.04
C LYS A 113 -3.81 -20.91 -10.37
N VAL A 114 -4.81 -20.09 -10.67
CA VAL A 114 -4.98 -18.75 -10.11
C VAL A 114 -6.21 -18.76 -9.21
N ARG A 115 -6.06 -18.21 -8.00
CA ARG A 115 -7.16 -18.09 -7.02
C ARG A 115 -8.27 -17.20 -7.58
N ALA A 116 -9.51 -17.58 -7.35
CA ALA A 116 -10.69 -16.83 -7.80
C ALA A 116 -10.71 -15.43 -7.20
N SER A 117 -10.37 -15.28 -5.91
CA SER A 117 -10.30 -13.98 -5.23
C SER A 117 -9.40 -12.98 -5.97
N LEU A 118 -8.23 -13.44 -6.43
CA LEU A 118 -7.27 -12.63 -7.18
C LEU A 118 -7.85 -12.17 -8.51
N VAL A 119 -8.48 -13.10 -9.23
CA VAL A 119 -9.15 -12.81 -10.50
C VAL A 119 -10.28 -11.78 -10.30
N SER A 120 -11.09 -11.94 -9.26
CA SER A 120 -12.15 -10.98 -8.93
C SER A 120 -11.58 -9.60 -8.63
N CYS A 121 -10.51 -9.52 -7.83
CA CYS A 121 -9.83 -8.25 -7.54
C CYS A 121 -9.35 -7.57 -8.83
N ILE A 122 -8.75 -8.34 -9.76
CA ILE A 122 -8.32 -7.84 -11.07
C ILE A 122 -9.50 -7.24 -11.84
N TYR A 123 -10.64 -7.95 -11.90
CA TYR A 123 -11.82 -7.48 -12.62
C TYR A 123 -12.40 -6.21 -12.02
N ILE A 124 -12.54 -6.13 -10.70
CA ILE A 124 -13.10 -4.95 -10.05
C ILE A 124 -12.20 -3.73 -10.26
N HIS A 125 -10.88 -3.89 -10.13
CA HIS A 125 -9.94 -2.80 -10.41
C HIS A 125 -10.01 -2.36 -11.88
N ALA A 126 -10.16 -3.29 -12.82
CA ALA A 126 -10.29 -2.98 -14.24
C ALA A 126 -11.60 -2.25 -14.58
N VAL A 127 -12.70 -2.52 -13.85
CA VAL A 127 -14.00 -1.87 -14.06
C VAL A 127 -13.92 -0.36 -13.84
N GLU A 128 -13.04 0.15 -12.98
CA GLU A 128 -12.83 1.60 -12.82
C GLU A 128 -12.36 2.27 -14.13
N PHE A 129 -11.70 1.50 -14.99
CA PHE A 129 -11.18 1.93 -16.30
C PHE A 129 -12.03 1.45 -17.48
N TRP A 130 -13.24 0.95 -17.21
CA TRP A 130 -14.18 0.45 -18.23
C TRP A 130 -14.40 1.45 -19.37
N HIS A 131 -14.54 2.73 -19.01
CA HIS A 131 -14.75 3.86 -19.92
C HIS A 131 -13.58 4.11 -20.88
N LYS A 132 -12.39 3.55 -20.62
CA LYS A 132 -11.20 3.67 -21.49
C LYS A 132 -11.07 2.58 -22.53
N SER A 133 -11.88 1.53 -22.44
CA SER A 133 -11.90 0.49 -23.45
C SER A 133 -12.82 0.88 -24.60
N GLU A 134 -12.28 0.91 -25.81
CA GLU A 134 -13.07 1.19 -27.03
C GLU A 134 -14.22 0.19 -27.24
N SER A 135 -14.07 -1.06 -26.80
CA SER A 135 -15.09 -2.10 -26.94
C SER A 135 -16.13 -2.12 -25.81
N LEU A 136 -15.79 -1.57 -24.65
CA LEU A 136 -16.63 -1.62 -23.45
C LEU A 136 -17.29 -0.28 -23.11
N LYS A 137 -16.73 0.87 -23.50
CA LYS A 137 -17.18 2.20 -23.06
C LYS A 137 -18.67 2.49 -23.30
N GLU A 138 -19.25 1.93 -24.36
CA GLU A 138 -20.68 2.08 -24.70
C GLU A 138 -21.59 1.02 -24.05
N ARG A 139 -21.01 0.01 -23.37
CA ARG A 139 -21.74 -1.07 -22.72
C ARG A 139 -22.05 -0.73 -21.26
N PRO A 140 -23.22 -1.15 -20.74
CA PRO A 140 -23.51 -1.01 -19.32
C PRO A 140 -22.55 -1.87 -18.48
N ILE A 141 -22.05 -1.30 -17.40
CA ILE A 141 -21.23 -2.03 -16.43
C ILE A 141 -22.14 -3.03 -15.69
N PRO A 142 -21.80 -4.34 -15.67
CA PRO A 142 -22.57 -5.32 -14.90
C PRO A 142 -22.55 -5.02 -13.40
N GLN A 143 -23.61 -5.41 -12.68
CA GLN A 143 -23.71 -5.15 -11.24
C GLN A 143 -22.59 -5.88 -10.47
N THR A 144 -21.79 -5.13 -9.71
CA THR A 144 -20.60 -5.65 -9.00
C THR A 144 -20.74 -5.69 -7.48
N GLU A 145 -21.86 -5.22 -6.92
CA GLU A 145 -22.04 -4.94 -5.47
C GLU A 145 -21.73 -6.14 -4.56
N ASN A 146 -22.10 -7.35 -4.98
CA ASN A 146 -21.87 -8.58 -4.21
C ASN A 146 -20.43 -9.10 -4.30
N SER A 147 -19.60 -8.54 -5.19
CA SER A 147 -18.25 -9.05 -5.47
C SER A 147 -17.32 -8.86 -4.27
N TRP A 148 -17.41 -7.74 -3.54
CA TRP A 148 -16.57 -7.49 -2.37
C TRP A 148 -16.79 -8.50 -1.24
N ASN A 149 -18.05 -8.78 -0.91
CA ASN A 149 -18.39 -9.77 0.11
C ASN A 149 -17.96 -11.17 -0.31
N SER A 150 -18.15 -11.51 -1.59
CA SER A 150 -17.69 -12.79 -2.14
C SER A 150 -16.17 -12.93 -2.05
N ILE A 151 -15.42 -11.90 -2.41
CA ILE A 151 -13.95 -11.88 -2.30
C ILE A 151 -13.52 -12.03 -0.84
N PHE A 152 -14.13 -11.27 0.08
CA PHE A 152 -13.78 -11.32 1.49
C PHE A 152 -13.96 -12.71 2.09
N VAL A 153 -15.11 -13.35 1.84
CA VAL A 153 -15.39 -14.71 2.32
C VAL A 153 -14.38 -15.71 1.76
N ARG A 154 -14.02 -15.59 0.48
CA ARG A 154 -13.01 -16.45 -0.16
C ARG A 154 -11.63 -16.23 0.42
N LEU A 155 -11.20 -14.98 0.57
CA LEU A 155 -9.91 -14.63 1.18
C LEU A 155 -9.77 -15.25 2.57
N ALA A 156 -10.84 -15.19 3.38
CA ALA A 156 -10.84 -15.82 4.71
C ALA A 156 -10.58 -17.33 4.66
N VAL A 157 -10.99 -18.04 3.60
CA VAL A 157 -10.69 -19.47 3.40
C VAL A 157 -9.29 -19.65 2.82
N GLU A 158 -8.94 -18.87 1.81
CA GLU A 158 -7.68 -18.95 1.07
C GLU A 158 -6.43 -18.64 1.92
N THR A 159 -6.58 -17.92 3.03
CA THR A 159 -5.49 -17.68 4.00
C THR A 159 -5.06 -18.94 4.75
N ARG A 160 -5.87 -20.00 4.77
CA ARG A 160 -5.50 -21.30 5.37
C ARG A 160 -4.60 -22.16 4.48
N THR A 161 -4.51 -21.81 3.19
CA THR A 161 -3.56 -22.38 2.22
C THR A 161 -2.81 -21.24 1.53
N PRO A 162 -2.03 -20.45 2.29
CA PRO A 162 -1.50 -19.19 1.80
C PRO A 162 -0.45 -19.42 0.72
N ASN A 163 -0.49 -18.58 -0.32
CA ASN A 163 0.52 -18.51 -1.37
C ASN A 163 0.66 -17.07 -1.88
N LEU A 164 1.50 -16.86 -2.90
CA LEU A 164 1.71 -15.54 -3.48
C LEU A 164 0.42 -14.91 -4.03
N ASP A 165 -0.50 -15.72 -4.59
CA ASP A 165 -1.78 -15.22 -5.10
C ASP A 165 -2.72 -14.77 -3.97
N THR A 166 -2.70 -15.45 -2.82
CA THR A 166 -3.43 -15.02 -1.62
C THR A 166 -2.96 -13.64 -1.16
N VAL A 167 -1.64 -13.41 -1.10
CA VAL A 167 -1.06 -12.10 -0.74
C VAL A 167 -1.42 -11.03 -1.77
N ARG A 168 -1.31 -11.33 -3.07
CA ARG A 168 -1.72 -10.43 -4.15
C ARG A 168 -3.20 -10.05 -4.04
N ALA A 169 -4.06 -11.02 -3.79
CA ALA A 169 -5.49 -10.82 -3.64
C ALA A 169 -5.79 -9.92 -2.44
N LEU A 170 -5.15 -10.17 -1.29
CA LEU A 170 -5.29 -9.33 -0.09
C LEU A 170 -4.80 -7.90 -0.35
N LEU A 171 -3.62 -7.72 -0.95
CA LEU A 171 -3.08 -6.40 -1.30
C LEU A 171 -4.03 -5.64 -2.23
N LEU A 172 -4.51 -6.27 -3.30
CA LEU A 172 -5.45 -5.64 -4.23
C LEU A 172 -6.81 -5.38 -3.59
N TYR A 173 -7.31 -6.29 -2.76
CA TYR A 173 -8.56 -6.12 -2.01
C TYR A 173 -8.51 -4.88 -1.11
N MET A 174 -7.37 -4.67 -0.43
CA MET A 174 -7.15 -3.51 0.44
C MET A 174 -7.08 -2.18 -0.34
N GLN A 175 -6.83 -2.22 -1.66
CA GLN A 175 -6.90 -1.04 -2.51
C GLN A 175 -8.27 -0.82 -3.15
N LEU A 176 -9.23 -1.73 -2.99
CA LEU A 176 -10.55 -1.55 -3.57
C LEU A 176 -11.25 -0.32 -2.96
N PRO A 177 -11.98 0.47 -3.77
CA PRO A 177 -12.79 1.54 -3.25
C PRO A 177 -13.94 0.97 -2.40
N SER A 178 -14.40 1.77 -1.44
CA SER A 178 -15.51 1.36 -0.57
C SER A 178 -16.84 1.60 -1.29
N HIS A 179 -17.58 0.52 -1.55
CA HIS A 179 -18.92 0.63 -2.15
C HIS A 179 -19.93 1.34 -1.23
N HIS A 180 -19.78 1.15 0.09
CA HIS A 180 -20.58 1.85 1.08
C HIS A 180 -19.67 2.77 1.90
N ILE A 181 -19.86 4.07 1.72
CA ILE A 181 -19.22 5.12 2.54
C ILE A 181 -19.80 5.02 3.95
N ARG A 182 -19.28 4.10 4.76
CA ARG A 182 -19.78 3.84 6.13
C ARG A 182 -19.05 4.69 7.17
N ALA A 183 -17.74 4.90 7.01
CA ALA A 183 -16.95 5.74 7.90
C ALA A 183 -15.59 6.14 7.31
N PRO A 184 -15.09 7.34 7.65
CA PRO A 184 -13.83 7.88 7.11
C PRO A 184 -12.59 7.06 7.51
N ASN A 185 -12.66 6.26 8.58
CA ASN A 185 -11.57 5.42 9.10
C ASN A 185 -11.64 3.94 8.66
N ARG A 186 -12.57 3.58 7.77
CA ARG A 186 -12.75 2.24 7.19
C ARG A 186 -12.65 1.08 8.22
N PRO A 187 -13.65 0.89 9.11
CA PRO A 187 -13.65 -0.18 10.10
C PRO A 187 -13.35 -1.56 9.48
N GLY A 188 -12.58 -2.37 10.19
CA GLY A 188 -12.13 -3.70 9.73
C GLY A 188 -10.88 -3.70 8.84
N HIS A 189 -10.53 -2.59 8.16
CA HIS A 189 -9.34 -2.54 7.31
C HIS A 189 -8.04 -2.83 8.09
N TRP A 190 -7.92 -2.33 9.32
CA TRP A 190 -6.73 -2.59 10.12
C TRP A 190 -6.59 -4.07 10.51
N SER A 191 -7.69 -4.73 10.88
CA SER A 191 -7.68 -6.17 11.18
C SER A 191 -7.27 -6.98 9.95
N LEU A 192 -7.68 -6.53 8.77
CA LEU A 192 -7.21 -7.11 7.50
C LEU A 192 -5.74 -6.81 7.21
N SER A 193 -5.20 -5.65 7.58
CA SER A 193 -3.76 -5.39 7.53
C SER A 193 -2.99 -6.39 8.39
N THR A 194 -3.51 -6.70 9.59
CA THR A 194 -2.92 -7.74 10.47
C THR A 194 -2.92 -9.10 9.78
N LEU A 195 -4.05 -9.49 9.17
CA LEU A 195 -4.15 -10.74 8.41
C LEU A 195 -3.16 -10.79 7.25
N LEU A 196 -3.02 -9.70 6.50
CA LEU A 196 -2.07 -9.59 5.38
C LEU A 196 -0.63 -9.79 5.86
N VAL A 197 -0.23 -9.14 6.96
CA VAL A 197 1.12 -9.29 7.53
C VAL A 197 1.35 -10.74 7.99
N GLY A 198 0.38 -11.35 8.69
CA GLY A 198 0.47 -12.75 9.11
C GLY A 198 0.63 -13.70 7.92
N VAL A 199 -0.20 -13.57 6.88
CA VAL A 199 -0.10 -14.40 5.66
C VAL A 199 1.23 -14.20 4.93
N ALA A 200 1.75 -12.97 4.91
CA ALA A 200 3.06 -12.69 4.33
C ALA A 200 4.19 -13.35 5.12
N GLN A 201 4.08 -13.37 6.46
CA GLN A 201 5.03 -14.06 7.34
C GLN A 201 4.93 -15.57 7.21
N ASP A 202 3.72 -16.13 7.13
CA ASP A 202 3.46 -17.57 6.94
C ASP A 202 4.20 -18.12 5.73
N ILE A 203 4.22 -17.39 4.61
CA ILE A 203 4.91 -17.84 3.39
C ILE A 203 6.35 -17.33 3.27
N GLY A 204 6.88 -16.71 4.33
CA GLY A 204 8.27 -16.26 4.45
C GLY A 204 8.64 -15.02 3.64
N LEU A 205 7.71 -14.11 3.32
CA LEU A 205 8.03 -12.90 2.55
C LEU A 205 8.98 -11.94 3.28
N HIS A 206 9.03 -12.00 4.61
CA HIS A 206 9.89 -11.15 5.45
C HIS A 206 11.37 -11.52 5.39
N ILE A 207 11.72 -12.67 4.78
CA ILE A 207 13.10 -13.15 4.67
C ILE A 207 13.59 -12.96 3.24
N ASP A 208 14.80 -12.42 3.06
CA ASP A 208 15.35 -12.16 1.73
C ASP A 208 15.44 -13.44 0.86
N PRO A 209 14.73 -13.50 -0.28
CA PRO A 209 14.74 -14.67 -1.15
C PRO A 209 15.92 -14.70 -2.13
N THR A 210 16.80 -13.69 -2.16
CA THR A 210 17.85 -13.53 -3.18
C THR A 210 18.69 -14.79 -3.39
N GLN A 211 18.98 -15.52 -2.31
CA GLN A 211 19.86 -16.69 -2.30
C GLN A 211 19.11 -18.04 -2.26
N TRP A 212 17.78 -18.02 -2.30
CA TRP A 212 16.95 -19.23 -2.21
C TRP A 212 17.04 -20.05 -3.50
N GLN A 213 16.99 -21.38 -3.41
CA GLN A 213 17.02 -22.28 -4.57
C GLN A 213 15.64 -22.40 -5.24
N ILE A 214 15.08 -21.26 -5.66
CA ILE A 214 13.80 -21.13 -6.37
C ILE A 214 13.98 -20.34 -7.68
N PRO A 215 13.01 -20.39 -8.61
CA PRO A 215 13.06 -19.60 -9.84
C PRO A 215 13.25 -18.10 -9.56
N MET A 216 14.04 -17.42 -10.40
CA MET A 216 14.35 -15.99 -10.23
C MET A 216 13.10 -15.11 -10.27
N ALA A 217 12.13 -15.43 -11.12
CA ALA A 217 10.83 -14.75 -11.14
C ALA A 217 10.08 -14.85 -9.79
N GLU A 218 10.15 -16.00 -9.10
CA GLU A 218 9.54 -16.18 -7.77
C GLU A 218 10.28 -15.33 -6.71
N ARG A 219 11.62 -15.22 -6.78
CA ARG A 219 12.41 -14.36 -5.87
C ARG A 219 12.00 -12.89 -6.01
N LYS A 220 11.96 -12.39 -7.25
CA LYS A 220 11.55 -11.01 -7.56
C LYS A 220 10.14 -10.72 -7.06
N ALA A 221 9.19 -11.61 -7.37
CA ALA A 221 7.81 -11.47 -6.91
C ALA A 221 7.71 -11.41 -5.38
N ARG A 222 8.45 -12.25 -4.65
CA ARG A 222 8.49 -12.24 -3.18
C ARG A 222 9.01 -10.91 -2.63
N ARG A 223 10.10 -10.36 -3.20
CA ARG A 223 10.64 -9.05 -2.80
C ARG A 223 9.65 -7.92 -3.03
N VAL A 224 9.05 -7.86 -4.22
CA VAL A 224 8.05 -6.82 -4.55
C VAL A 224 6.82 -6.93 -3.64
N LEU A 225 6.32 -8.15 -3.39
CA LEU A 225 5.17 -8.36 -2.51
C LEU A 225 5.50 -8.00 -1.06
N TRP A 226 6.68 -8.34 -0.55
CA TRP A 226 7.12 -7.94 0.78
C TRP A 226 7.08 -6.42 0.94
N TRP A 227 7.72 -5.70 0.03
CA TRP A 227 7.78 -4.24 0.10
C TRP A 227 6.41 -3.58 -0.10
N ALA A 228 5.50 -4.18 -0.88
CA ALA A 228 4.11 -3.74 -0.96
C ALA A 228 3.35 -3.94 0.37
N VAL A 229 3.54 -5.07 1.05
CA VAL A 229 2.98 -5.34 2.39
C VAL A 229 3.55 -4.37 3.42
N TYR A 230 4.87 -4.15 3.39
CA TYR A 230 5.56 -3.21 4.27
C TYR A 230 5.00 -1.79 4.11
N ALA A 231 4.94 -1.29 2.88
CA ALA A 231 4.40 0.03 2.60
C ALA A 231 2.94 0.15 3.08
N HIS A 232 2.10 -0.84 2.77
CA HIS A 232 0.70 -0.88 3.23
C HIS A 232 0.59 -0.77 4.76
N ASP A 233 1.37 -1.55 5.51
CA ASP A 233 1.39 -1.51 6.98
C ASP A 233 1.72 -0.09 7.50
N LYS A 234 2.82 0.51 7.03
CA LYS A 234 3.29 1.83 7.51
C LYS A 234 2.31 2.96 7.16
N TRP A 235 1.80 3.00 5.93
CA TRP A 235 0.89 4.05 5.51
C TRP A 235 -0.50 3.92 6.18
N MET A 236 -0.99 2.69 6.41
CA MET A 236 -2.23 2.49 7.16
C MET A 236 -2.07 2.80 8.64
N ALA A 237 -0.95 2.42 9.25
CA ALA A 237 -0.61 2.77 10.63
C ALA A 237 -0.61 4.29 10.82
N HIS A 238 0.04 5.01 9.91
CA HIS A 238 0.08 6.47 9.92
C HIS A 238 -1.31 7.09 9.77
N TRP A 239 -2.11 6.65 8.79
CA TRP A 239 -3.45 7.18 8.57
C TRP A 239 -4.38 6.95 9.77
N LEU A 240 -4.38 5.73 10.31
CA LEU A 240 -5.29 5.34 11.38
C LEU A 240 -4.79 5.70 12.79
N GLY A 241 -3.57 6.23 12.91
CA GLY A 241 -2.92 6.54 14.19
C GLY A 241 -2.65 5.31 15.03
N ARG A 242 -2.18 4.22 14.42
CA ARG A 242 -1.97 2.91 15.06
C ARG A 242 -0.47 2.54 15.04
N PRO A 243 0.00 1.70 15.98
CA PRO A 243 1.34 1.14 15.88
C PRO A 243 1.45 0.22 14.65
N PRO A 244 2.49 0.33 13.81
CA PRO A 244 2.73 -0.61 12.72
C PRO A 244 2.84 -2.06 13.20
N HIS A 245 2.46 -3.02 12.37
CA HIS A 245 2.58 -4.45 12.68
C HIS A 245 3.97 -5.01 12.47
N ILE A 246 4.71 -4.49 11.49
CA ILE A 246 6.05 -5.00 11.13
C ILE A 246 7.10 -4.25 11.95
N GLY A 247 7.83 -4.93 12.83
CA GLY A 247 8.98 -4.36 13.53
C GLY A 247 10.20 -4.19 12.62
N SER A 248 11.15 -3.34 13.00
CA SER A 248 12.41 -3.17 12.26
C SER A 248 13.30 -4.41 12.28
N ASP A 249 13.12 -5.27 13.29
CA ASP A 249 14.00 -6.40 13.56
C ASP A 249 13.42 -7.72 13.02
N ASP A 250 12.23 -7.68 12.39
CA ASP A 250 11.45 -8.85 12.01
C ASP A 250 11.59 -9.24 10.52
N TRP A 251 12.54 -8.65 9.79
CA TRP A 251 12.71 -8.88 8.35
C TRP A 251 14.14 -8.61 7.85
N SER A 252 14.48 -9.15 6.68
CA SER A 252 15.83 -9.06 6.09
C SER A 252 15.88 -8.74 4.59
N VAL A 253 14.74 -8.47 3.94
CA VAL A 253 14.63 -8.28 2.49
C VAL A 253 15.37 -7.04 1.97
N GLU A 254 16.27 -7.22 1.01
CA GLU A 254 17.03 -6.12 0.41
C GLU A 254 16.15 -5.09 -0.34
N PRO A 255 16.55 -3.79 -0.39
CA PRO A 255 15.83 -2.73 -1.12
C PRO A 255 15.58 -3.05 -2.60
N LEU A 256 14.41 -2.65 -3.10
CA LEU A 256 14.02 -2.93 -4.49
C LEU A 256 14.91 -2.20 -5.51
N GLY A 257 15.20 -2.88 -6.61
CA GLY A 257 15.83 -2.32 -7.80
C GLY A 257 14.93 -2.40 -9.02
N LEU A 258 15.35 -1.77 -10.13
CA LEU A 258 14.63 -1.87 -11.41
C LEU A 258 14.53 -3.32 -11.90
N ASP A 259 15.56 -4.13 -11.66
CA ASP A 259 15.63 -5.54 -12.09
C ASP A 259 14.53 -6.42 -11.48
N ASP A 260 13.97 -6.03 -10.33
CA ASP A 260 12.83 -6.73 -9.72
C ASP A 260 11.56 -6.67 -10.58
N PHE A 261 11.50 -5.73 -11.54
CA PHE A 261 10.37 -5.50 -12.44
C PHE A 261 10.64 -5.93 -13.89
N SER A 262 11.80 -6.54 -14.15
CA SER A 262 12.16 -6.99 -15.49
C SER A 262 11.48 -8.32 -15.86
N ASP A 263 11.27 -8.55 -17.16
CA ASP A 263 10.87 -9.85 -17.69
C ASP A 263 11.97 -10.91 -17.54
N ASP A 264 11.68 -12.15 -17.97
CA ASP A 264 12.64 -13.28 -17.97
C ASP A 264 13.89 -13.01 -18.84
N SER A 265 13.82 -12.04 -19.76
CA SER A 265 14.94 -11.60 -20.60
C SER A 265 15.69 -10.39 -20.00
N GLY A 266 15.35 -9.96 -18.79
CA GLY A 266 15.99 -8.80 -18.15
C GLY A 266 15.50 -7.45 -18.69
N ARG A 267 14.38 -7.41 -19.42
CA ARG A 267 13.89 -6.17 -20.05
C ARG A 267 12.75 -5.54 -19.27
N ILE A 268 12.75 -4.21 -19.24
CA ILE A 268 11.67 -3.38 -18.68
C ILE A 268 11.06 -2.57 -19.81
N ARG A 269 9.72 -2.53 -19.90
CA ARG A 269 9.04 -1.72 -20.91
C ARG A 269 9.25 -0.23 -20.59
N VAL A 270 9.72 0.55 -21.56
CA VAL A 270 10.01 1.98 -21.37
C VAL A 270 8.78 2.76 -20.89
N SER A 271 7.59 2.40 -21.39
CA SER A 271 6.32 3.06 -21.04
C SER A 271 5.94 2.96 -19.55
N ILE A 272 6.45 1.97 -18.82
CA ILE A 272 6.13 1.77 -17.39
C ILE A 272 7.30 2.16 -16.47
N LEU A 273 8.43 2.60 -17.02
CA LEU A 273 9.65 2.83 -16.25
C LEU A 273 9.46 3.90 -15.17
N GLU A 274 8.80 5.01 -15.49
CA GLU A 274 8.52 6.06 -14.51
C GLU A 274 7.53 5.60 -13.44
N HIS A 275 6.59 4.72 -13.79
CA HIS A 275 5.70 4.13 -12.81
C HIS A 275 6.46 3.25 -11.81
N ILE A 276 7.37 2.41 -12.29
CA ILE A 276 8.21 1.54 -11.45
C ILE A 276 9.08 2.38 -10.52
N LYS A 277 9.77 3.41 -11.05
CA LYS A 277 10.60 4.32 -10.24
C LYS A 277 9.78 4.98 -9.13
N ALA A 278 8.55 5.42 -9.44
CA ALA A 278 7.67 6.01 -8.45
C ALA A 278 7.24 4.99 -7.38
N PHE A 279 6.99 3.73 -7.74
CA PHE A 279 6.70 2.68 -6.77
C PHE A 279 7.90 2.37 -5.86
N ILE A 280 9.11 2.26 -6.40
CA ILE A 280 10.34 2.08 -5.60
C ILE A 280 10.51 3.27 -4.63
N THR A 281 10.36 4.50 -5.14
CA THR A 281 10.47 5.70 -4.30
C THR A 281 9.39 5.74 -3.20
N PHE A 282 8.18 5.27 -3.50
CA PHE A 282 7.11 5.15 -2.51
C PHE A 282 7.44 4.15 -1.40
N VAL A 283 8.07 3.03 -1.75
CA VAL A 283 8.59 2.05 -0.80
C VAL A 283 9.71 2.65 0.06
N ASP A 284 10.64 3.40 -0.53
CA ASP A 284 11.70 4.09 0.21
C ASP A 284 11.10 5.11 1.20
N ALA A 285 10.06 5.85 0.78
CA ALA A 285 9.33 6.76 1.64
C ALA A 285 8.67 6.05 2.83
N SER A 286 8.23 4.79 2.67
CA SER A 286 7.69 3.97 3.76
C SER A 286 8.73 3.61 4.81
N VAL A 287 10.00 3.43 4.43
CA VAL A 287 11.10 3.19 5.39
C VAL A 287 11.31 4.43 6.25
N LEU A 288 11.34 5.61 5.64
CA LEU A 288 11.45 6.86 6.38
C LEU A 288 10.20 7.13 7.24
N LEU A 289 9.01 6.79 6.76
CA LEU A 289 7.78 6.87 7.53
C LEU A 289 7.83 6.00 8.79
N ASP A 290 8.38 4.78 8.72
CA ASP A 290 8.56 3.94 9.91
C ASP A 290 9.41 4.64 10.99
N GLU A 291 10.53 5.26 10.58
CA GLU A 291 11.36 6.04 11.49
C GLU A 291 10.58 7.21 12.12
N ILE A 292 9.85 7.98 11.33
CA ILE A 292 9.03 9.11 11.79
C ILE A 292 7.97 8.65 12.79
N LEU A 293 7.30 7.54 12.53
CA LEU A 293 6.30 6.97 13.44
C LEU A 293 6.93 6.57 14.77
N ARG A 294 8.11 5.95 14.76
CA ARG A 294 8.84 5.57 15.98
C ARG A 294 9.31 6.77 16.79
N LEU A 295 9.79 7.82 16.13
CA LEU A 295 10.28 9.04 16.78
C LEU A 295 9.15 9.87 17.40
N PHE A 296 8.09 10.16 16.63
CA PHE A 296 7.10 11.16 17.01
C PHE A 296 5.75 10.59 17.47
N TYR A 297 5.35 9.42 16.98
CA TYR A 297 3.96 8.95 17.04
C TYR A 297 3.74 7.66 17.84
N THR A 298 4.68 7.29 18.70
CA THR A 298 4.47 6.19 19.66
C THR A 298 3.75 6.66 20.93
N VAL A 299 3.04 5.78 21.62
CA VAL A 299 2.39 6.10 22.91
C VAL A 299 3.42 6.54 23.96
N ARG A 300 4.67 6.07 23.83
CA ARG A 300 5.77 6.40 24.73
C ARG A 300 6.56 7.64 24.29
N SER A 301 6.26 8.24 23.13
CA SER A 301 6.89 9.50 22.73
C SER A 301 6.44 10.62 23.69
N LYS A 302 7.38 11.17 24.45
CA LYS A 302 7.13 12.28 25.40
C LYS A 302 7.68 13.58 24.85
N PRO A 303 7.13 14.76 25.23
CA PRO A 303 7.81 16.04 25.04
C PRO A 303 9.23 15.98 25.63
N LEU A 304 10.29 16.22 24.84
CA LEU A 304 11.67 15.92 25.25
C LEU A 304 12.52 17.16 25.52
N GLY A 305 13.64 16.94 26.23
CA GLY A 305 14.70 17.92 26.48
C GLY A 305 15.70 18.04 25.31
N GLY A 306 16.85 18.70 25.55
CA GLY A 306 17.70 19.23 24.49
C GLY A 306 18.33 18.23 23.49
N ASP A 307 18.64 17.00 23.88
CA ASP A 307 19.30 16.04 22.96
C ASP A 307 18.34 15.39 21.97
N ASP A 308 17.09 15.15 22.37
CA ASP A 308 16.07 14.58 21.48
C ASP A 308 15.58 15.58 20.42
N VAL A 309 15.64 16.89 20.72
CA VAL A 309 15.35 17.95 19.73
C VAL A 309 16.33 17.88 18.54
N LYS A 310 17.60 17.53 18.79
CA LYS A 310 18.60 17.35 17.72
C LYS A 310 18.30 16.14 16.85
N ILE A 311 17.83 15.03 17.45
CA ILE A 311 17.44 13.82 16.71
C ILE A 311 16.25 14.15 15.79
N ASN A 312 15.27 14.88 16.31
CA ASN A 312 14.05 15.27 15.59
C ASN A 312 14.30 16.26 14.44
N THR A 313 15.20 17.23 14.63
CA THR A 313 15.61 18.13 13.54
C THR A 313 16.49 17.41 12.51
N GLY A 314 17.28 16.43 12.94
CA GLY A 314 18.07 15.58 12.07
C GLY A 314 17.24 14.75 11.07
N VAL A 315 16.07 14.23 11.47
CA VAL A 315 15.21 13.48 10.55
C VAL A 315 14.61 14.38 9.45
N HIS A 316 14.28 15.64 9.76
CA HIS A 316 13.82 16.59 8.74
C HIS A 316 14.92 16.89 7.73
N ALA A 317 16.15 17.16 8.19
CA ALA A 317 17.29 17.40 7.29
C ALA A 317 17.58 16.20 6.38
N ARG A 318 17.49 14.97 6.91
CA ARG A 318 17.63 13.74 6.10
C ARG A 318 16.51 13.60 5.08
N PHE A 319 15.26 13.89 5.46
CA PHE A 319 14.14 13.92 4.51
C PHE A 319 14.40 14.90 3.37
N LEU A 320 14.85 16.12 3.67
CA LEU A 320 15.16 17.13 2.65
C LEU A 320 16.31 16.67 1.74
N SER A 321 17.36 16.08 2.31
CA SER A 321 18.44 15.52 1.49
C SER A 321 17.96 14.38 0.60
N TRP A 322 17.04 13.54 1.08
CA TRP A 322 16.48 12.44 0.29
C TRP A 322 15.54 12.95 -0.80
N ILE A 323 14.63 13.89 -0.50
CA ILE A 323 13.67 14.42 -1.48
C ILE A 323 14.37 15.11 -2.66
N ASP A 324 15.51 15.76 -2.41
CA ASP A 324 16.35 16.36 -3.44
C ASP A 324 16.93 15.33 -4.43
N THR A 325 17.00 14.04 -4.05
CA THR A 325 17.41 12.96 -4.96
C THR A 325 16.25 12.44 -5.82
N VAL A 326 15.01 12.64 -5.39
CA VAL A 326 13.82 12.09 -6.01
C VAL A 326 13.49 12.83 -7.32
N THR A 327 13.61 12.14 -8.45
CA THR A 327 13.39 12.71 -9.80
C THR A 327 11.96 13.20 -10.01
N ALA A 328 10.97 12.60 -9.33
CA ALA A 328 9.55 12.99 -9.38
C ALA A 328 9.31 14.47 -9.04
N PHE A 329 10.19 15.10 -8.25
CA PHE A 329 10.10 16.51 -7.88
C PHE A 329 10.83 17.44 -8.86
N LYS A 330 11.67 16.91 -9.75
CA LYS A 330 12.49 17.69 -10.70
C LYS A 330 11.84 17.89 -12.06
N GLN A 331 10.88 17.06 -12.46
CA GLN A 331 10.24 17.10 -13.78
C GLN A 331 8.71 17.21 -13.69
N PRO A 332 8.13 18.43 -13.68
CA PRO A 332 6.70 18.62 -13.47
C PRO A 332 5.82 18.40 -14.72
N SER A 333 6.40 18.30 -15.93
CA SER A 333 5.66 18.48 -17.19
C SER A 333 5.03 17.22 -17.79
N PHE A 334 5.38 16.01 -17.34
CA PHE A 334 4.80 14.74 -17.82
C PHE A 334 4.78 13.71 -16.68
N LEU A 335 3.90 13.93 -15.71
CA LEU A 335 3.81 13.07 -14.53
C LEU A 335 2.85 11.92 -14.81
N ALA A 336 3.39 10.69 -14.82
CA ALA A 336 2.55 9.50 -14.77
C ALA A 336 1.62 9.58 -13.53
N PRO A 337 0.38 9.06 -13.60
CA PRO A 337 -0.61 9.26 -12.53
C PRO A 337 -0.13 8.88 -11.12
N ASN A 338 0.72 7.86 -10.98
CA ASN A 338 1.26 7.45 -9.68
C ASN A 338 2.32 8.39 -9.11
N VAL A 339 2.99 9.17 -9.95
CA VAL A 339 3.96 10.16 -9.49
C VAL A 339 3.24 11.27 -8.73
N ILE A 340 2.01 11.61 -9.11
CA ILE A 340 1.21 12.60 -8.38
C ILE A 340 0.88 12.08 -6.97
N SER A 341 0.40 10.84 -6.88
CA SER A 341 0.10 10.18 -5.60
C SER A 341 1.33 10.05 -4.71
N LEU A 342 2.51 9.77 -5.29
CA LEU A 342 3.79 9.80 -4.60
C LEU A 342 4.13 11.20 -4.06
N ARG A 343 3.95 12.27 -4.85
CA ARG A 343 4.21 13.63 -4.39
C ARG A 343 3.33 14.01 -3.21
N ILE A 344 2.04 13.67 -3.27
CA ILE A 344 1.09 13.85 -2.15
C ILE A 344 1.56 13.07 -0.92
N ALA A 345 2.01 11.82 -1.09
CA ALA A 345 2.58 11.04 0.01
C ALA A 345 3.81 11.72 0.63
N CYS A 346 4.75 12.22 -0.17
CA CYS A 346 5.93 12.92 0.33
C CYS A 346 5.60 14.24 1.05
N TYR A 347 4.65 15.04 0.54
CA TYR A 347 4.19 16.24 1.24
C TYR A 347 3.54 15.88 2.59
N THR A 348 2.72 14.83 2.64
CA THR A 348 2.16 14.34 3.91
C THR A 348 3.26 13.87 4.86
N LEU A 349 4.30 13.21 4.36
CA LEU A 349 5.42 12.75 5.16
C LEU A 349 6.14 13.94 5.83
N GLU A 350 6.45 14.98 5.06
CA GLU A 350 7.05 16.20 5.57
C GLU A 350 6.16 16.91 6.59
N LEU A 351 4.86 17.07 6.28
CA LEU A 351 3.90 17.64 7.22
C LEU A 351 3.82 16.84 8.53
N SER A 352 4.04 15.53 8.46
CA SER A 352 4.05 14.66 9.65
C SER A 352 5.32 14.83 10.47
N ILE A 353 6.47 15.09 9.83
CA ILE A 353 7.70 15.50 10.51
C ILE A 353 7.49 16.86 11.19
N LEU A 354 7.01 17.87 10.45
CA LEU A 354 6.79 19.23 10.97
C LEU A 354 5.77 19.25 12.11
N ARG A 355 4.67 18.51 11.97
CA ARG A 355 3.67 18.32 13.04
C ARG A 355 4.28 17.64 14.25
N GLY A 356 5.14 16.64 14.03
CA GLY A 356 5.94 16.02 15.07
C GLY A 356 6.74 17.09 15.81
N ILE A 357 7.65 17.78 15.12
CA ILE A 357 8.49 18.86 15.64
C ILE A 357 7.68 19.90 16.43
N LEU A 358 6.56 20.41 15.91
CA LEU A 358 5.70 21.38 16.60
C LEU A 358 5.11 20.87 17.93
N ARG A 359 4.94 19.57 18.10
CA ARG A 359 4.52 18.98 19.39
C ARG A 359 5.64 19.02 20.44
N TYR A 360 6.89 19.18 20.01
CA TYR A 360 8.10 19.03 20.83
C TYR A 360 8.94 20.32 20.97
N GLU A 361 8.79 21.32 20.10
CA GLU A 361 9.52 22.58 20.18
C GLU A 361 9.06 23.49 21.35
N GLN A 362 9.90 24.46 21.74
CA GLN A 362 9.50 25.61 22.57
C GLN A 362 9.27 26.86 21.68
N ASP A 363 8.53 27.85 22.18
CA ASP A 363 7.86 28.93 21.42
C ASP A 363 8.69 29.65 20.33
N THR A 364 10.02 29.80 20.47
CA THR A 364 10.82 30.69 19.62
C THR A 364 10.97 30.27 18.14
N SER A 365 10.83 28.99 17.77
CA SER A 365 10.94 28.50 16.37
C SER A 365 9.61 28.13 15.72
N HIS A 366 8.50 28.21 16.45
CA HIS A 366 7.19 27.77 15.97
C HIS A 366 6.75 28.49 14.70
N GLY A 367 6.99 29.80 14.61
CA GLY A 367 6.58 30.61 13.47
C GLY A 367 7.20 30.17 12.13
N THR A 368 8.47 29.81 12.12
CA THR A 368 9.15 29.33 10.90
C THR A 368 8.64 27.95 10.47
N THR A 369 8.46 27.05 11.43
CA THR A 369 7.96 25.69 11.18
C THR A 369 6.52 25.72 10.65
N ILE A 370 5.66 26.57 11.23
CA ILE A 370 4.28 26.77 10.76
C ILE A 370 4.26 27.35 9.34
N ARG A 371 5.05 28.40 9.06
CA ARG A 371 5.12 29.00 7.72
C ARG A 371 5.55 27.97 6.68
N HIS A 372 6.52 27.13 7.03
CA HIS A 372 6.95 26.06 6.15
C HIS A 372 5.83 25.04 5.90
N ALA A 373 5.13 24.58 6.94
CA ALA A 373 4.01 23.66 6.81
C ALA A 373 2.89 24.23 5.89
N LEU A 374 2.55 25.52 6.02
CA LEU A 374 1.59 26.18 5.14
C LEU A 374 2.05 26.19 3.68
N GLN A 375 3.35 26.39 3.42
CA GLN A 375 3.91 26.33 2.06
C GLN A 375 3.82 24.91 1.47
N ILE A 376 4.11 23.87 2.27
CA ILE A 376 3.98 22.48 1.83
C ILE A 376 2.54 22.15 1.44
N VAL A 377 1.55 22.64 2.19
CA VAL A 377 0.13 22.48 1.81
C VAL A 377 -0.16 23.18 0.49
N LYS A 378 0.29 24.42 0.29
CA LYS A 378 0.10 25.16 -0.98
C LYS A 378 0.66 24.35 -2.16
N ASN A 379 1.88 23.84 -2.03
CA ASN A 379 2.52 22.99 -3.05
C ASN A 379 1.73 21.70 -3.33
N ALA A 380 1.14 21.10 -2.29
CA ALA A 380 0.28 19.93 -2.44
C ALA A 380 -1.01 20.26 -3.20
N MET A 381 -1.65 21.39 -2.89
CA MET A 381 -2.85 21.85 -3.61
C MET A 381 -2.55 22.18 -5.07
N ASP A 382 -1.44 22.84 -5.38
CA ASP A 382 -1.02 23.10 -6.76
C ASP A 382 -0.83 21.79 -7.53
N THR A 383 -0.29 20.77 -6.86
CA THR A 383 -0.12 19.43 -7.43
C THR A 383 -1.47 18.76 -7.71
N LEU A 384 -2.45 18.89 -6.81
CA LEU A 384 -3.83 18.39 -7.01
C LEU A 384 -4.57 19.17 -8.11
N GLY A 385 -4.42 20.49 -8.17
CA GLY A 385 -5.03 21.34 -9.19
C GLY A 385 -4.53 21.02 -10.59
N ASN A 386 -3.23 20.73 -10.74
CA ASN A 386 -2.67 20.24 -12.00
C ASN A 386 -3.21 18.86 -12.41
N MET A 387 -3.58 18.01 -11.44
CA MET A 387 -4.27 16.75 -11.73
C MET A 387 -5.65 16.99 -12.33
N GLY A 388 -6.38 18.05 -11.96
CA GLY A 388 -7.68 18.36 -12.57
C GLY A 388 -7.65 18.57 -14.09
N ARG A 389 -6.47 18.83 -14.67
CA ARG A 389 -6.21 18.92 -16.11
C ARG A 389 -5.71 17.61 -16.73
N LEU A 390 -5.25 16.68 -15.89
CA LEU A 390 -4.77 15.35 -16.24
C LEU A 390 -5.85 14.33 -15.86
N ASP A 391 -5.69 13.10 -16.32
CA ASP A 391 -6.63 12.03 -16.00
C ASP A 391 -6.71 11.80 -14.48
N LYS A 392 -7.90 11.97 -13.85
CA LYS A 392 -8.12 11.90 -12.39
C LYS A 392 -7.85 10.51 -11.79
N ASP A 393 -7.55 9.56 -12.66
CA ASP A 393 -7.28 8.16 -12.42
C ASP A 393 -6.01 7.86 -11.62
N GLY A 394 -5.26 8.86 -11.14
CA GLY A 394 -4.08 8.63 -10.27
C GLY A 394 -4.40 8.38 -8.80
N LEU A 395 -5.57 8.80 -8.30
CA LEU A 395 -5.88 8.87 -6.87
C LEU A 395 -6.66 7.66 -6.32
N TRP A 396 -6.57 6.50 -6.97
CA TRP A 396 -7.25 5.29 -6.52
C TRP A 396 -6.61 4.54 -5.34
N PRO A 397 -5.28 4.60 -5.08
CA PRO A 397 -4.71 3.87 -3.95
C PRO A 397 -5.25 4.35 -2.60
N SER A 398 -5.49 3.41 -1.69
CA SER A 398 -6.10 3.67 -0.38
C SER A 398 -5.33 4.70 0.47
N TYR A 399 -4.00 4.74 0.36
CA TYR A 399 -3.17 5.69 1.11
C TYR A 399 -3.42 7.15 0.71
N CYS A 400 -3.90 7.42 -0.51
CA CYS A 400 -4.21 8.79 -0.95
C CYS A 400 -5.29 9.42 -0.08
N THR A 401 -6.32 8.63 0.27
CA THR A 401 -7.40 9.08 1.17
C THR A 401 -6.82 9.50 2.53
N GLY A 402 -5.93 8.69 3.09
CA GLY A 402 -5.31 8.96 4.38
C GLY A 402 -4.43 10.20 4.37
N ASN A 403 -3.62 10.35 3.31
CA ASN A 403 -2.74 11.50 3.13
C ASN A 403 -3.51 12.82 3.08
N LEU A 404 -4.59 12.89 2.30
CA LEU A 404 -5.47 14.07 2.23
C LEU A 404 -6.16 14.37 3.57
N GLN A 405 -6.60 13.33 4.30
CA GLN A 405 -7.17 13.52 5.65
C GLN A 405 -6.15 14.09 6.64
N ILE A 406 -4.90 13.62 6.58
CA ILE A 406 -3.83 14.10 7.46
C ILE A 406 -3.49 15.56 7.13
N MET A 407 -3.38 15.92 5.84
CA MET A 407 -3.17 17.31 5.40
C MET A 407 -4.28 18.23 5.95
N GLY A 408 -5.55 17.86 5.78
CA GLY A 408 -6.67 18.62 6.32
C GLY A 408 -6.63 18.75 7.85
N SER A 409 -6.25 17.68 8.55
CA SER A 409 -6.09 17.70 10.01
C SER A 409 -4.96 18.62 10.47
N VAL A 410 -3.84 18.67 9.74
CA VAL A 410 -2.73 19.59 10.02
C VAL A 410 -3.20 21.03 9.83
N LEU A 411 -3.84 21.34 8.70
CA LEU A 411 -4.37 22.69 8.44
C LEU A 411 -5.34 23.16 9.52
N VAL A 412 -6.31 22.33 9.91
CA VAL A 412 -7.24 22.64 11.01
C VAL A 412 -6.46 22.97 12.29
N SER A 413 -5.46 22.16 12.62
CA SER A 413 -4.64 22.39 13.83
C SER A 413 -3.88 23.71 13.74
N LEU A 414 -3.35 24.05 12.56
CA LEU A 414 -2.68 25.33 12.31
C LEU A 414 -3.66 26.50 12.45
N CYS A 415 -4.88 26.43 11.93
CA CYS A 415 -5.90 27.47 12.12
C CYS A 415 -6.25 27.66 13.60
N LEU A 416 -6.45 26.56 14.34
CA LEU A 416 -6.79 26.63 15.77
C LEU A 416 -5.64 27.13 16.65
N SER A 417 -4.40 27.08 16.16
CA SER A 417 -3.21 27.61 16.84
C SER A 417 -2.91 29.08 16.50
N SER A 418 -3.79 29.77 15.77
CA SER A 418 -3.60 31.19 15.45
C SER A 418 -3.66 32.06 16.70
N THR A 419 -2.78 33.05 16.77
CA THR A 419 -2.64 33.96 17.93
C THR A 419 -3.47 35.23 17.81
N ASP A 420 -3.90 35.57 16.60
CA ASP A 420 -4.68 36.77 16.28
C ASP A 420 -5.59 36.51 15.06
N ASP A 421 -6.52 37.43 14.84
CA ASP A 421 -7.56 37.33 13.81
C ASP A 421 -7.00 37.42 12.38
N GLU A 422 -5.89 38.14 12.17
CA GLU A 422 -5.27 38.29 10.85
C GLU A 422 -4.62 36.98 10.40
N ILE A 423 -3.86 36.34 11.29
CA ILE A 423 -3.26 35.02 11.06
C ILE A 423 -4.35 33.96 10.92
N LEU A 424 -5.42 34.04 11.71
CA LEU A 424 -6.56 33.14 11.58
C LEU A 424 -7.22 33.29 10.20
N ALA A 425 -7.44 34.51 9.71
CA ALA A 425 -8.03 34.76 8.40
C ALA A 425 -7.16 34.19 7.27
N GLU A 426 -5.84 34.41 7.31
CA GLU A 426 -4.91 33.85 6.30
C GLU A 426 -4.97 32.32 6.26
N ARG A 427 -4.86 31.66 7.42
CA ARG A 427 -4.87 30.20 7.51
C ARG A 427 -6.23 29.62 7.15
N SER A 428 -7.32 30.30 7.51
CA SER A 428 -8.68 29.89 7.18
C SER A 428 -8.95 29.98 5.68
N SER A 429 -8.45 31.01 5.00
CA SER A 429 -8.51 31.11 3.54
C SER A 429 -7.87 29.89 2.88
N LEU A 430 -6.67 29.49 3.35
CA LEU A 430 -5.99 28.31 2.82
C LEU A 430 -6.77 27.01 3.08
N LEU A 431 -7.43 26.90 4.23
CA LEU A 431 -8.26 25.75 4.56
C LEU A 431 -9.51 25.65 3.67
N LEU A 432 -10.13 26.78 3.33
CA LEU A 432 -11.23 26.86 2.38
C LEU A 432 -10.77 26.53 0.95
N ASP A 433 -9.59 26.98 0.54
CA ASP A 433 -9.00 26.61 -0.75
C ASP A 433 -8.74 25.09 -0.83
N PHE A 434 -8.28 24.49 0.27
CA PHE A 434 -8.11 23.04 0.37
C PHE A 434 -9.44 22.30 0.28
N GLN A 435 -10.47 22.78 0.96
CA GLN A 435 -11.83 22.22 0.86
C GLN A 435 -12.35 22.28 -0.58
N THR A 436 -12.22 23.43 -1.25
CA THR A 436 -12.59 23.62 -2.66
C THR A 436 -11.81 22.67 -3.58
N SER A 437 -10.51 22.50 -3.33
CA SER A 437 -9.66 21.56 -4.08
C SER A 437 -10.16 20.12 -3.95
N LEU A 438 -10.54 19.68 -2.74
CA LEU A 438 -11.13 18.37 -2.52
C LEU A 438 -12.50 18.23 -3.22
N GLN A 439 -13.34 19.27 -3.22
CA GLN A 439 -14.61 19.26 -3.96
C GLN A 439 -14.39 19.09 -5.47
N ASN A 440 -13.38 19.75 -6.03
CA ASN A 440 -13.01 19.62 -7.45
C ASN A 440 -12.48 18.21 -7.80
N LEU A 441 -11.92 17.50 -6.81
CA LEU A 441 -11.47 16.12 -6.95
C LEU A 441 -12.59 15.09 -6.91
N LEU A 442 -13.82 15.47 -6.51
CA LEU A 442 -14.97 14.58 -6.66
C LEU A 442 -15.13 14.25 -8.16
N GLY A 443 -14.75 13.02 -8.52
CA GLY A 443 -14.70 12.54 -9.88
C GLY A 443 -15.90 11.66 -10.23
N SER A 444 -15.90 11.17 -11.47
CA SER A 444 -16.89 10.22 -11.98
C SER A 444 -16.62 8.77 -11.55
N THR A 445 -15.39 8.44 -11.14
CA THR A 445 -15.02 7.10 -10.71
C THR A 445 -15.29 6.91 -9.22
N LEU A 446 -15.58 5.67 -8.80
CA LEU A 446 -15.86 5.36 -7.40
C LEU A 446 -14.62 5.61 -6.53
N SER A 447 -13.43 5.34 -7.06
CA SER A 447 -12.17 5.55 -6.37
C SER A 447 -11.89 7.03 -6.07
N THR A 448 -12.05 7.91 -7.06
CA THR A 448 -11.85 9.37 -6.86
C THR A 448 -12.90 9.94 -5.90
N LEU A 449 -14.15 9.48 -6.00
CA LEU A 449 -15.22 9.81 -5.06
C LEU A 449 -14.82 9.46 -3.63
N VAL A 450 -14.37 8.24 -3.36
CA VAL A 450 -13.99 7.81 -2.00
C VAL A 450 -12.78 8.58 -1.49
N THR A 451 -11.77 8.80 -2.33
CA THR A 451 -10.54 9.50 -1.95
C THR A 451 -10.77 10.94 -1.51
N ALA A 452 -11.68 11.68 -2.15
CA ALA A 452 -12.00 13.05 -1.78
C ALA A 452 -13.13 13.17 -0.75
N LYS A 453 -14.17 12.35 -0.86
CA LYS A 453 -15.39 12.47 -0.03
C LYS A 453 -15.15 12.19 1.45
N HIS A 454 -14.31 11.21 1.79
CA HIS A 454 -13.99 10.92 3.19
C HIS A 454 -13.32 12.11 3.91
N PRO A 455 -12.24 12.71 3.36
CA PRO A 455 -11.68 13.95 3.92
C PRO A 455 -12.71 15.09 4.02
N LEU A 456 -13.52 15.30 2.98
CA LEU A 456 -14.52 16.38 2.94
C LEU A 456 -15.56 16.29 4.05
N VAL A 457 -16.17 15.12 4.26
CA VAL A 457 -17.21 14.95 5.29
C VAL A 457 -16.67 15.34 6.67
N ARG A 458 -15.46 14.89 7.01
CA ARG A 458 -14.83 15.23 8.30
C ARG A 458 -14.47 16.71 8.36
N LEU A 459 -13.90 17.26 7.29
CA LEU A 459 -13.49 18.66 7.23
C LEU A 459 -14.68 19.59 7.39
N ASN A 460 -15.78 19.34 6.67
CA ASN A 460 -17.00 20.15 6.74
C ASN A 460 -17.55 20.21 8.17
N LEU A 461 -17.63 19.08 8.87
CA LEU A 461 -18.10 19.07 10.27
C LEU A 461 -17.24 19.91 11.20
N ILE A 462 -15.91 19.88 11.00
CA ILE A 462 -14.97 20.68 11.78
C ILE A 462 -15.12 22.17 11.44
N LEU A 463 -15.24 22.49 10.14
CA LEU A 463 -15.44 23.86 9.67
C LEU A 463 -16.75 24.44 10.22
N ASP A 464 -17.83 23.67 10.19
CA ASP A 464 -19.11 24.09 10.76
C ASP A 464 -18.93 24.44 12.24
N GLN A 465 -18.28 23.59 13.03
CA GLN A 465 -18.05 23.87 14.45
C GLN A 465 -17.15 25.09 14.71
N ILE A 466 -16.12 25.30 13.90
CA ILE A 466 -15.15 26.41 14.09
C ILE A 466 -15.73 27.74 13.62
N PHE A 467 -16.44 27.76 12.49
CA PHE A 467 -16.81 28.99 11.79
C PHE A 467 -18.30 29.35 11.88
N THR A 468 -19.22 28.44 12.23
CA THR A 468 -20.66 28.79 12.37
C THR A 468 -21.00 29.51 13.69
N GLY A 469 -20.04 29.61 14.62
CA GLY A 469 -20.09 30.58 15.73
C GLY A 469 -19.79 32.02 15.30
N GLN A 470 -19.36 32.24 14.06
CA GLN A 470 -19.06 33.54 13.45
C GLN A 470 -20.01 33.85 12.27
N ASN A 471 -21.30 33.49 12.38
CA ASN A 471 -22.35 33.96 11.47
C ASN A 471 -22.69 35.46 11.72
N ASP A 472 -21.67 36.31 11.76
CA ASP A 472 -21.77 37.78 11.69
C ASP A 472 -20.44 38.34 11.17
N ILE A 473 -20.13 38.11 9.90
CA ILE A 473 -19.18 38.93 9.12
C ILE A 473 -19.82 39.16 7.73
N PRO A 474 -19.90 40.42 7.26
CA PRO A 474 -21.00 40.94 6.42
C PRO A 474 -21.02 40.50 4.96
#